data_AF-A6GNR3-F1
#
_entry.id   AF-A6GNR3-F1
#
_cell.length_a   1.000
_cell.length_b   1.000
_cell.length_c   1.000
_cell.angle_alpha   90.00
_cell.angle_beta   90.00
_cell.angle_gamma   90.00
#
_symmetry.space_group_name_H-M   'P 1'
#
loop_
_entity.id
_entity.type
_entity.pdbx_description
1 polymer ?
#
loop_
_entity_poly.entity_id
_entity_poly.type
_entity_poly.pdbx_seq_one_letter_code
_entity_poly.pdbx_strand_id
1 'polypeptide(L)' 'MPQQAMITSSNLEDIEGYIKSIEEKTETIFLKAFDIPFTEAPEAMKDLAFMGITAVSIFPGIDGVCEEFKERNFDV' A
#
# COMPACT_ATOMS: atom_id res chain seq x y z
N MET A 1 0.96 8.23 -14.02
CA MET A 1 2.02 8.26 -12.99
C MET A 1 1.75 7.10 -12.05
N PRO A 2 2.74 6.27 -11.69
CA PRO A 2 2.55 5.23 -10.67
C PRO A 2 2.20 5.88 -9.33
N GLN A 3 1.40 5.20 -8.50
CA GLN A 3 1.11 5.64 -7.13
C GLN A 3 2.43 5.61 -6.34
N GLN A 4 2.89 6.76 -5.84
CA GLN A 4 4.08 6.84 -4.99
C GLN A 4 3.67 7.20 -3.57
N ALA A 5 3.87 6.27 -2.63
CA ALA A 5 3.72 6.56 -1.22
C ALA A 5 4.86 7.51 -0.78
N MET A 6 4.52 8.54 0.00
CA MET A 6 5.49 9.43 0.62
C MET A 6 5.56 9.13 2.11
N ILE A 7 6.73 8.66 2.58
CA ILE A 7 6.96 8.49 4.01
C ILE A 7 6.99 9.88 4.65
N THR A 8 6.10 10.12 5.60
CA THR A 8 6.00 11.40 6.32
C THR A 8 6.32 11.16 7.79
N SER A 9 7.17 12.02 8.37
CA SER A 9 7.43 12.06 9.80
C SER A 9 6.85 13.34 10.39
N SER A 10 6.16 13.23 11.51
CA SER A 10 5.49 14.34 12.19
C SER A 10 5.74 14.25 13.70
N ASN A 11 5.65 15.40 14.38
CA ASN A 11 5.66 15.48 15.84
C ASN A 11 4.26 15.28 16.46
N LEU A 12 3.24 15.07 15.64
CA LEU A 12 1.89 14.74 16.10
C LEU A 12 1.80 13.27 16.48
N GLU A 13 1.26 13.00 17.67
CA GLU A 13 0.98 11.63 18.14
C GLU A 13 -0.12 10.96 17.30
N ASP A 14 -1.18 11.71 16.97
CA ASP A 14 -2.30 11.24 16.15
C ASP A 14 -2.51 12.17 14.94
N ILE A 15 -1.87 11.80 13.82
CA ILE A 15 -1.96 12.55 12.56
C ILE A 15 -3.37 12.48 11.98
N GLU A 16 -4.03 11.31 12.02
CA GLU A 16 -5.36 11.13 11.44
C GLU A 16 -6.42 11.91 12.21
N GLY A 17 -6.38 11.85 13.55
CA GLY A 17 -7.25 12.64 14.41
C GLY A 17 -7.05 14.13 14.23
N TYR A 18 -5.80 14.59 14.07
CA TYR A 18 -5.52 15.98 13.73
C TYR A 18 -6.15 16.38 12.40
N ILE A 19 -5.95 15.59 11.34
CA ILE A 19 -6.53 15.89 10.03
C ILE A 19 -8.06 15.95 10.11
N LYS A 20 -8.72 14.98 10.76
CA LYS A 20 -10.17 15.00 10.99
C LYS A 20 -10.63 16.27 11.71
N SER A 21 -9.89 16.75 12.71
CA SER A 21 -10.23 17.99 13.42
C SER A 21 -10.17 19.24 12.51
N ILE A 22 -9.36 19.20 11.45
CA ILE A 22 -9.30 20.27 10.44
C ILE A 22 -10.43 20.09 9.43
N GLU A 23 -10.76 18.86 9.03
CA GLU A 23 -11.92 18.57 8.16
C GLU A 23 -13.21 19.13 8.77
N GLU A 24 -13.43 18.93 10.07
CA GLU A 24 -14.59 19.46 10.81
C GLU A 24 -14.65 21.00 10.83
N LYS A 25 -13.49 21.67 10.91
CA LYS A 25 -13.40 23.14 10.95
C LYS A 25 -13.54 23.80 9.58
N THR A 26 -13.15 23.09 8.53
CA THR A 26 -13.05 23.62 7.17
C THR A 26 -14.15 23.10 6.24
N GLU A 27 -14.98 22.18 6.72
CA GLU A 27 -16.00 21.48 5.93
C GLU A 27 -15.43 20.84 4.65
N THR A 28 -14.15 20.46 4.69
CA THR A 28 -13.41 19.90 3.54
C THR A 28 -12.86 18.54 3.92
N ILE A 29 -12.98 17.53 3.04
CA ILE A 29 -12.47 16.18 3.26
C ILE A 29 -11.07 16.05 2.65
N PHE A 30 -10.09 15.67 3.45
CA PHE A 30 -8.69 15.43 3.08
C PHE A 30 -8.35 13.94 3.02
N LEU A 31 -8.93 13.11 3.89
CA LEU A 31 -8.67 11.66 3.94
C LEU A 31 -9.86 10.87 3.40
N LYS A 32 -9.58 9.93 2.51
CA LYS A 32 -10.58 9.02 1.95
C LYS A 32 -10.07 7.59 1.98
N ALA A 33 -10.86 6.71 2.59
CA ALA A 33 -10.62 5.27 2.56
C ALA A 33 -11.17 4.67 1.26
N PHE A 34 -10.47 3.67 0.74
CA PHE A 34 -10.86 2.89 -0.43
C PHE A 34 -10.69 1.41 -0.12
N ASP A 35 -11.71 0.61 -0.44
CA ASP A 35 -11.64 -0.84 -0.37
C ASP A 35 -11.33 -1.39 -1.76
N ILE A 36 -10.48 -2.42 -1.81
CA ILE A 36 -10.14 -3.14 -3.04
C ILE A 36 -10.72 -4.56 -2.93
N PRO A 37 -11.58 -5.00 -3.86
CA PRO A 37 -12.11 -6.35 -3.84
C PRO A 37 -11.00 -7.40 -3.94
N PHE A 38 -11.14 -8.52 -3.23
CA PHE A 38 -10.16 -9.62 -3.28
C PHE A 38 -9.97 -10.17 -4.71
N THR A 39 -11.01 -10.10 -5.55
CA THR A 39 -10.95 -10.50 -6.96
C THR A 39 -9.95 -9.71 -7.79
N GLU A 40 -9.57 -8.51 -7.34
CA GLU A 40 -8.58 -7.66 -8.01
C GLU A 40 -7.13 -8.00 -7.62
N ALA A 41 -6.92 -8.88 -6.64
CA ALA A 41 -5.59 -9.22 -6.14
C ALA A 41 -4.61 -9.65 -7.26
N PRO A 42 -4.98 -10.50 -8.23
CA PRO A 42 -4.07 -10.90 -9.30
C PRO A 42 -3.62 -9.73 -10.17
N GLU A 43 -4.51 -8.76 -10.43
CA GLU A 43 -4.18 -7.59 -11.25
C GLU A 43 -3.33 -6.58 -10.45
N ALA A 44 -3.69 -6.34 -9.19
CA ALA A 44 -2.90 -5.51 -8.29
C ALA A 44 -1.47 -6.04 -8.12
N MET A 45 -1.27 -7.35 -8.01
CA MET A 45 0.07 -7.96 -7.91
C MET A 45 0.89 -7.78 -9.19
N LYS A 46 0.27 -7.84 -10.38
CA LYS A 46 0.96 -7.54 -11.65
C LYS A 46 1.38 -6.08 -11.73
N ASP A 47 0.51 -5.16 -11.32
CA ASP A 47 0.82 -3.73 -11.30
C ASP A 47 1.98 -3.42 -10.35
N LEU A 48 1.97 -4.02 -9.16
CA LEU A 48 3.07 -3.91 -8.19
C LEU A 48 4.38 -4.46 -8.78
N ALA A 49 4.35 -5.63 -9.41
CA ALA A 49 5.53 -6.21 -10.07
C ALA A 49 6.05 -5.33 -11.20
N PHE A 50 5.17 -4.69 -11.99
CA PHE A 50 5.55 -3.71 -13.02
C PHE A 50 6.22 -2.46 -12.42
N MET A 51 5.85 -2.08 -11.19
CA MET A 51 6.52 -1.02 -10.42
C MET A 51 7.83 -1.48 -9.75
N GLY A 52 8.22 -2.74 -9.92
CA GLY A 52 9.39 -3.34 -9.26
C GLY A 52 9.18 -3.68 -7.79
N ILE A 53 7.92 -3.72 -7.35
CA ILE A 53 7.52 -4.09 -5.99
C ILE A 53 7.14 -5.57 -6.01
N THR A 54 8.04 -6.43 -5.56
CA THR A 54 7.86 -7.88 -5.42
C THR A 54 8.06 -8.34 -3.99
N ALA A 55 7.68 -9.57 -3.66
CA ALA A 55 7.92 -10.18 -2.35
C ALA A 55 9.39 -10.08 -1.92
N VAL A 56 10.34 -10.32 -2.82
CA VAL A 56 11.79 -10.17 -2.56
C VAL A 56 12.19 -8.72 -2.28
N SER A 57 11.58 -7.74 -2.96
CA SER A 57 11.90 -6.33 -2.75
C SER A 57 11.41 -5.80 -1.40
N ILE A 58 10.28 -6.32 -0.90
CA ILE A 58 9.67 -5.90 0.38
C ILE A 58 10.31 -6.65 1.55
N PHE A 59 10.52 -7.97 1.39
CA PHE A 59 11.04 -8.86 2.42
C PHE A 59 12.37 -9.47 1.96
N PRO A 60 13.50 -8.77 2.17
CA PRO A 60 14.80 -9.31 1.80
C PRO A 60 15.10 -10.57 2.62
N GLY A 61 15.53 -11.64 1.97
CA GLY A 61 15.88 -12.90 2.63
C GLY A 61 15.31 -14.13 1.91
N ILE A 62 15.46 -15.29 2.54
CA ILE A 62 14.99 -16.57 1.96
C ILE A 62 13.46 -16.63 1.88
N ASP A 63 12.76 -16.04 2.86
CA ASP A 63 11.30 -16.06 2.92
C ASP A 63 10.68 -15.29 1.74
N GLY A 64 11.20 -14.10 1.42
CA GLY A 64 10.75 -13.32 0.26
C GLY A 64 11.03 -14.02 -1.06
N VAL A 65 12.17 -14.73 -1.17
CA VAL A 65 12.50 -15.53 -2.35
C VAL A 65 11.52 -16.70 -2.51
N CYS A 66 11.22 -17.40 -1.42
CA CYS A 66 10.25 -18.50 -1.43
C CYS A 66 8.85 -18.00 -1.79
N GLU A 67 8.41 -16.83 -1.29
CA GLU A 67 7.10 -16.28 -1.63
C GLU A 67 7.04 -15.84 -3.09
N GLU A 68 8.10 -15.22 -3.65
CA GLU A 68 8.13 -14.90 -5.09
C GLU A 68 8.07 -16.17 -5.95
N PHE A 69 8.80 -17.23 -5.59
CA PHE A 69 8.69 -18.51 -6.29
C PHE A 69 7.29 -19.11 -6.18
N LYS A 70 6.63 -18.95 -5.03
CA LYS A 70 5.27 -19.42 -4.83
C LYS A 70 4.30 -18.68 -5.76
N GLU A 71 4.34 -17.35 -5.76
CA GLU A 71 3.50 -16.50 -6.62
C GLU A 71 3.71 -16.76 -8.12
N ARG A 72 4.94 -17.08 -8.55
CA ARG A 72 5.26 -17.30 -9.97
C ARG A 72 4.93 -18.70 -10.49
N ASN A 73 4.94 -19.71 -9.62
CA ASN A 73 4.86 -21.12 -10.03
C ASN A 73 3.58 -21.81 -9.57
N PHE A 74 2.83 -21.23 -8.64
CA PHE A 74 1.58 -21.79 -8.15
C PHE A 74 0.49 -20.73 -8.30
N ASP A 75 -0.59 -21.08 -9.02
CA ASP A 75 -1.80 -20.26 -9.09
C ASP A 75 -2.48 -20.28 -7.71
N VAL A 76 -2.23 -19.25 -6.90
CA VAL A 76 -2.88 -19.03 -5.60
C VAL A 76 -3.79 -17.80 -5.68
#